data_AF-A0AAD9PXB7-F1
#
_entry.id   AF-A0AAD9PXB7-F1
#
_cell.length_a   1.000
_cell.length_b   1.000
_cell.length_c   1.000
_cell.angle_alpha   90.00
_cell.angle_beta   90.00
_cell.angle_gamma   90.00
#
_symmetry.space_group_name_H-M   'P 1'
#
loop_
_entity.id
_entity.type
_entity.pdbx_description
1 polymer ?
#
loop_
_entity_poly.entity_id
_entity_poly.type
_entity_poly.pdbx_seq_one_letter_code
_entity_poly.pdbx_strand_id
1 'polypeptide(L)'
;MLPESAVDLYEDTDFFSALYTLKGEMLPKFRIVGDDWDLEVKARYQTKSQNNKSLHYFHAYAVKDRVAAQGLDNKPPQKSIDEIEMREFLPTPEVQEAIVADLVNIIPRVLVKYLTPYSTFKKAVIYHIPHPRSKEMVENSEVCPLGLQFLNPNKAAEMAQILQDIQSKYVPTVTNGGETEVLQKVFFDGDQLTEERARNCQWANTLARTPTERLEGITPAFADWHLKKMFLGIFRQLFFKESSAAEMGTSCASMNWTAKSNAKKGPEEDYNAYKDFIDHETEAHIISRWMVFAGMTDRKGSPSIRLIPDTSDWDLHMKKEWLHKETQVFLDEVFLRTSVPENVIMLDEAFKQGFTCRNAECGAFNAFDSIYNYHNARMQIGMLFMDIVDAIKEGDGYRLVNCYKFVLLFAYKFKHTKYAYVLLLFFVLTCAVLSKEESFSLIVNRFINSNGKLGGNIPLDLLMEHLNLLLKRLGKGMGGNMTNASLQRAAQSVVPLNNVMKGIYEDCSKVKRSGHHGSKNPEEAVEIIVNDLLKGNLGRSGYPSFAKFKSNILDVDYRDFFQWSKDRLREWKGIYEVADH
;
A
#
# COMPACT_ATOMS: atom_id res chain seq x y z
N MET A 1 58.50 27.79 36.21
CA MET A 1 57.40 28.65 35.72
C MET A 1 56.99 28.14 34.35
N LEU A 2 55.84 27.46 34.35
CA LEU A 2 54.87 27.06 33.31
C LEU A 2 55.21 27.05 31.79
N PRO A 3 54.57 26.18 30.97
CA PRO A 3 53.70 25.04 31.31
C PRO A 3 53.99 23.71 30.58
N GLU A 4 53.81 22.61 31.33
CA GLU A 4 53.28 21.34 30.82
C GLU A 4 51.81 21.55 30.42
N SER A 5 51.52 21.68 29.13
CA SER A 5 50.18 21.50 28.58
C SER A 5 50.25 21.42 27.05
N ALA A 6 50.86 20.37 26.52
CA ALA A 6 50.42 19.85 25.23
C ALA A 6 49.28 18.89 25.58
N VAL A 7 48.09 19.45 25.74
CA VAL A 7 46.84 18.70 25.85
C VAL A 7 46.74 17.86 24.58
N ASP A 8 46.66 16.54 24.73
CA ASP A 8 46.19 15.62 23.69
C ASP A 8 44.83 16.14 23.22
N LEU A 9 44.82 16.81 22.06
CA LEU A 9 43.68 17.55 21.55
C LEU A 9 42.63 16.67 20.85
N TYR A 10 42.70 15.35 21.02
CA TYR A 10 41.67 14.40 20.66
C TYR A 10 41.72 13.28 21.68
N GLU A 11 40.75 13.20 22.59
CA GLU A 11 40.58 11.96 23.36
C GLU A 11 40.32 10.83 22.35
N ASP A 12 41.00 9.69 22.48
CA ASP A 12 40.86 8.51 21.60
C ASP A 12 39.38 8.15 21.36
N THR A 13 38.51 8.44 22.34
CA THR A 13 37.06 8.31 22.30
C THR A 13 36.39 9.05 21.14
N ASP A 14 36.79 10.28 20.82
CA ASP A 14 36.21 11.07 19.71
C ASP A 14 36.58 10.47 18.35
N PHE A 15 37.82 9.99 18.21
CA PHE A 15 38.27 9.32 16.99
C PHE A 15 37.54 7.98 16.80
N PHE A 16 37.45 7.16 17.85
CA PHE A 16 36.72 5.89 17.77
C PHE A 16 35.22 6.12 17.54
N SER A 17 34.61 7.12 18.18
CA SER A 17 33.22 7.52 17.94
C SER A 17 33.00 7.90 16.48
N ALA A 18 33.81 8.81 15.94
CA ALA A 18 33.74 9.20 14.52
C ALA A 18 33.97 8.02 13.58
N LEU A 19 34.89 7.10 13.92
CA LEU A 19 35.14 5.88 13.14
C LEU A 19 33.94 4.92 13.20
N TYR A 20 33.26 4.80 14.33
CA TYR A 20 32.04 3.99 14.46
C TYR A 20 30.86 4.61 13.71
N THR A 21 30.70 5.94 13.75
CA THR A 21 29.72 6.67 12.93
C THR A 21 29.99 6.43 11.43
N LEU A 22 31.24 6.60 10.98
CA LEU A 22 31.66 6.30 9.61
C LEU A 22 31.39 4.84 9.23
N LYS A 23 31.68 3.89 10.14
CA LYS A 23 31.37 2.48 9.91
C LYS A 23 29.87 2.24 9.80
N GLY A 24 29.05 2.89 10.63
CA GLY A 24 27.59 2.84 10.59
C GLY A 24 27.02 3.37 9.28
N GLU A 25 27.53 4.51 8.79
CA GLU A 25 27.18 5.08 7.48
C GLU A 25 27.54 4.15 6.31
N MET A 26 28.54 3.29 6.49
CA MET A 26 28.95 2.28 5.51
C MET A 26 28.20 0.94 5.63
N LEU A 27 27.37 0.73 6.66
CA LEU A 27 26.63 -0.52 6.82
C LEU A 27 25.50 -0.62 5.78
N PRO A 28 25.28 -1.80 5.18
CA PRO A 28 24.11 -2.02 4.35
C PRO A 28 22.83 -1.83 5.17
N LYS A 29 21.96 -0.92 4.72
CA LYS A 29 20.64 -0.73 5.32
C LYS A 29 19.70 -1.87 4.94
N PHE A 30 18.82 -2.23 5.86
CA PHE A 30 17.83 -3.27 5.67
C PHE A 30 16.62 -3.03 6.57
N ARG A 31 15.55 -3.74 6.27
CA ARG A 31 14.28 -3.73 6.99
C ARG A 31 13.94 -5.14 7.42
N ILE A 32 13.21 -5.27 8.52
CA ILE A 32 12.67 -6.54 8.99
C ILE A 32 11.17 -6.53 8.75
N VAL A 33 10.66 -7.60 8.17
CA VAL A 33 9.24 -7.78 7.91
C VAL A 33 8.79 -9.01 8.67
N GLY A 34 7.70 -8.92 9.42
CA GLY A 34 7.17 -10.06 10.14
C GLY A 34 5.66 -10.10 10.27
N ASP A 35 5.16 -11.28 10.60
CA ASP A 35 3.73 -11.61 10.66
C ASP A 35 3.48 -12.83 11.56
N ASP A 36 2.22 -13.00 11.95
CA ASP A 36 1.72 -14.10 12.77
C ASP A 36 1.77 -15.42 11.95
N TRP A 37 2.46 -16.43 12.48
CA TRP A 37 2.45 -17.79 11.93
C TRP A 37 1.55 -18.70 12.76
N ASP A 38 0.32 -18.84 12.28
CA ASP A 38 -0.68 -19.71 12.90
C ASP A 38 -0.83 -21.05 12.16
N LEU A 39 -0.82 -22.15 12.93
CA LEU A 39 -1.06 -23.49 12.40
C LEU A 39 -1.92 -24.33 13.35
N GLU A 40 -3.08 -24.77 12.86
CA GLU A 40 -3.87 -25.81 13.52
C GLU A 40 -3.30 -27.20 13.17
N VAL A 41 -2.95 -27.96 14.21
CA VAL A 41 -2.44 -29.32 14.13
C VAL A 41 -3.50 -30.25 14.68
N LYS A 42 -4.12 -31.02 13.79
CA LYS A 42 -5.17 -31.97 14.16
C LYS A 42 -4.58 -33.27 14.68
N ALA A 43 -5.05 -33.72 15.84
CA ALA A 43 -4.71 -35.04 16.34
C ALA A 43 -5.39 -36.11 15.48
N ARG A 44 -4.66 -37.14 15.04
CA ARG A 44 -5.23 -38.26 14.26
C ARG A 44 -6.31 -39.00 15.06
N TYR A 45 -6.07 -39.16 16.36
CA TYR A 45 -7.02 -39.70 17.32
C TYR A 45 -7.12 -38.72 18.48
N GLN A 46 -8.27 -38.05 18.61
CA GLN A 46 -8.51 -37.13 19.72
C GLN A 46 -8.80 -37.94 20.99
N THR A 47 -8.05 -37.66 22.04
CA THR A 47 -8.28 -38.22 23.38
C THR A 47 -8.24 -37.10 24.39
N LYS A 48 -8.69 -37.35 25.63
CA LYS A 48 -8.65 -36.33 26.71
C LYS A 48 -7.23 -35.76 26.94
N SER A 49 -6.19 -36.52 26.64
CA SER A 49 -4.78 -36.12 26.77
C SER A 49 -4.13 -35.67 25.45
N GLN A 50 -4.76 -35.92 24.30
CA GLN A 50 -4.28 -35.50 22.98
C GLN A 50 -5.38 -34.79 22.20
N ASN A 51 -5.38 -33.46 22.30
CA ASN A 51 -6.29 -32.57 21.59
C ASN A 51 -5.60 -31.93 20.37
N ASN A 52 -6.38 -31.28 19.52
CA ASN A 52 -5.83 -30.40 18.49
C ASN A 52 -4.96 -29.32 19.15
N LYS A 53 -3.83 -29.01 18.53
CA LYS A 53 -2.94 -27.94 18.97
C LYS A 53 -3.06 -26.77 18.02
N SER A 54 -3.27 -25.57 18.57
CA SER A 54 -3.14 -24.32 17.83
C SER A 54 -1.77 -23.75 18.14
N LEU A 55 -0.90 -23.68 17.14
CA LEU A 55 0.43 -23.07 17.26
C LEU A 55 0.33 -21.61 16.83
N HIS A 56 0.87 -20.71 17.65
CA HIS A 56 0.87 -19.27 17.43
C HIS A 56 2.30 -18.76 17.61
N TYR A 57 3.01 -18.57 16.50
CA TYR A 57 4.42 -18.14 16.49
C TYR A 57 4.57 -16.86 15.67
N PHE A 58 5.75 -16.25 15.70
CA PHE A 58 6.08 -15.08 14.90
C PHE A 58 7.14 -15.45 13.86
N HIS A 59 6.91 -15.10 12.59
CA HIS A 59 7.83 -15.38 11.49
C HIS A 59 8.32 -14.06 10.90
N ALA A 60 9.62 -13.96 10.60
CA ALA A 60 10.19 -12.76 10.01
C ALA A 60 11.26 -13.05 8.96
N TYR A 61 11.47 -12.08 8.06
CA TYR A 61 12.61 -11.99 7.17
C TYR A 61 13.21 -10.58 7.20
N ALA A 62 14.50 -10.46 6.86
CA ALA A 62 15.15 -9.20 6.58
C ALA A 62 15.28 -8.99 5.06
N VAL A 63 15.14 -7.76 4.60
CA VAL A 63 15.35 -7.36 3.20
C VAL A 63 16.27 -6.16 3.14
N LYS A 64 17.30 -6.25 2.30
CA LYS A 64 18.25 -5.16 2.09
C LYS A 64 17.61 -4.03 1.29
N ASP A 65 17.90 -2.79 1.69
CA ASP A 65 17.49 -1.59 0.96
C ASP A 65 18.13 -1.61 -0.44
N ARG A 66 17.32 -1.41 -1.47
CA ARG A 66 17.80 -1.30 -2.87
C ARG A 66 18.26 0.10 -3.21
N VAL A 67 17.71 1.11 -2.53
CA VAL A 67 18.02 2.52 -2.76
C VAL A 67 18.68 3.10 -1.52
N ALA A 68 19.92 3.55 -1.67
CA ALA A 68 20.62 4.27 -0.62
C ALA A 68 20.15 5.72 -0.52
N ALA A 69 20.06 6.23 0.70
CA ALA A 69 19.63 7.60 1.01
C ALA A 69 20.82 8.59 1.02
N GLN A 70 21.67 8.53 -0.03
CA GLN A 70 22.95 9.25 -0.07
C GLN A 70 22.76 10.78 0.04
N GLY A 71 23.50 11.40 0.95
CA GLY A 71 23.56 12.86 1.11
C GLY A 71 22.31 13.48 1.76
N LEU A 72 21.39 12.68 2.30
CA LEU A 72 20.26 13.16 3.09
C LEU A 72 20.65 13.32 4.56
N ASP A 73 20.07 14.33 5.20
CA ASP A 73 20.27 14.58 6.63
C ASP A 73 19.71 13.42 7.47
N ASN A 74 20.57 12.90 8.35
CA ASN A 74 20.25 11.78 9.24
C ASN A 74 19.84 12.24 10.64
N LYS A 75 19.77 13.56 10.91
CA LYS A 75 19.36 14.12 12.19
C LYS A 75 17.83 14.25 12.29
N PRO A 76 17.18 13.56 13.23
CA PRO A 76 15.78 13.81 13.58
C PRO A 76 15.65 14.86 14.71
N PRO A 77 14.45 15.46 14.90
CA PRO A 77 13.30 15.44 13.99
C PRO A 77 13.47 16.47 12.84
N GLN A 78 12.77 16.26 11.72
CA GLN A 78 12.74 17.21 10.59
C GLN A 78 12.08 18.54 10.95
N LYS A 79 11.02 18.49 11.76
CA LYS A 79 10.27 19.65 12.27
C LYS A 79 9.37 19.21 13.43
N SER A 80 8.78 20.16 14.16
CA SER A 80 7.80 19.81 15.20
C SER A 80 6.50 19.30 14.59
N ILE A 81 5.82 18.39 15.28
CA ILE A 81 4.48 17.87 14.97
C ILE A 81 3.46 19.01 14.93
N ASP A 82 3.63 20.08 15.72
CA ASP A 82 2.75 21.25 15.67
C ASP A 82 2.93 22.08 14.39
N GLU A 83 4.05 21.93 13.69
CA GLU A 83 4.36 22.57 12.41
C GLU A 83 3.89 21.73 11.21
N ILE A 84 3.23 20.59 11.45
CA ILE A 84 2.57 19.83 10.39
C ILE A 84 1.30 20.59 9.95
N GLU A 85 1.25 20.84 8.66
CA GLU A 85 0.10 21.45 8.00
C GLU A 85 -0.80 20.38 7.39
N MET A 86 -2.11 20.62 7.43
CA MET A 86 -3.12 19.68 6.92
C MET A 86 -2.87 19.29 5.45
N ARG A 87 -2.33 20.22 4.64
CA ARG A 87 -1.99 20.00 3.22
C ARG A 87 -0.96 18.90 2.99
N GLU A 88 -0.14 18.57 3.99
CA GLU A 88 0.94 17.59 3.84
C GLU A 88 0.41 16.15 3.74
N PHE A 89 -0.76 15.87 4.32
CA PHE A 89 -1.39 14.54 4.31
C PHE A 89 -2.78 14.50 3.66
N LEU A 90 -3.25 15.62 3.13
CA LEU A 90 -4.50 15.72 2.39
C LEU A 90 -4.28 15.75 0.88
N PRO A 91 -5.23 15.22 0.07
CA PRO A 91 -5.11 15.20 -1.38
C PRO A 91 -5.37 16.58 -1.99
N THR A 92 -4.45 17.53 -1.80
CA THR A 92 -4.52 18.91 -2.34
C THR A 92 -4.69 18.93 -3.86
N PRO A 93 -5.12 20.04 -4.49
CA PRO A 93 -5.20 20.14 -5.94
C PRO A 93 -3.97 19.60 -6.68
N GLU A 94 -2.76 19.88 -6.19
CA GLU A 94 -1.51 19.41 -6.78
C GLU A 94 -1.39 17.88 -6.72
N VAL A 95 -1.80 17.26 -5.61
CA VAL A 95 -1.84 15.80 -5.46
C VAL A 95 -2.89 15.20 -6.40
N GLN A 96 -4.05 15.86 -6.53
CA GLN A 96 -5.11 15.40 -7.43
C GLN A 96 -4.63 15.46 -8.89
N GLU A 97 -3.95 16.54 -9.30
CA GLU A 97 -3.34 16.64 -10.63
C GLU A 97 -2.24 15.61 -10.86
N ALA A 98 -1.44 15.30 -9.83
CA ALA A 98 -0.41 14.25 -9.94
C ALA A 98 -1.03 12.89 -10.28
N ILE A 99 -2.10 12.49 -9.55
CA ILE A 99 -2.82 11.24 -9.84
C ILE A 99 -3.46 11.26 -11.23
N VAL A 100 -4.00 12.40 -11.67
CA VAL A 100 -4.51 12.55 -13.04
C VAL A 100 -3.39 12.35 -14.07
N ALA A 101 -2.22 12.95 -13.87
CA ALA A 101 -1.06 12.77 -14.73
C ALA A 101 -0.60 11.30 -14.77
N ASP A 102 -0.69 10.58 -13.66
CA ASP A 102 -0.42 9.14 -13.61
C ASP A 102 -1.44 8.36 -14.43
N LEU A 103 -2.73 8.64 -14.25
CA LEU A 103 -3.83 8.00 -15.00
C LEU A 103 -3.80 8.28 -16.50
N VAL A 104 -3.28 9.43 -16.93
CA VAL A 104 -3.03 9.75 -18.36
C VAL A 104 -2.10 8.72 -19.01
N ASN A 105 -1.20 8.10 -18.24
CA ASN A 105 -0.33 7.02 -18.73
C ASN A 105 -0.98 5.64 -18.63
N ILE A 106 -1.88 5.44 -17.66
CA ILE A 106 -2.46 4.13 -17.34
C ILE A 106 -3.69 3.82 -18.23
N ILE A 107 -4.63 4.76 -18.38
CA ILE A 107 -5.87 4.56 -19.16
C ILE A 107 -5.61 4.14 -20.61
N PRO A 108 -4.63 4.71 -21.34
CA PRO A 108 -4.31 4.27 -22.69
C PRO A 108 -4.04 2.76 -22.81
N ARG A 109 -3.46 2.14 -21.77
CA ARG A 109 -3.20 0.68 -21.74
C ARG A 109 -4.51 -0.12 -21.85
N VAL A 110 -5.58 0.37 -21.24
CA VAL A 110 -6.93 -0.22 -21.30
C VAL A 110 -7.56 0.03 -22.67
N LEU A 111 -7.47 1.26 -23.18
CA LEU A 111 -8.08 1.65 -24.46
C LEU A 111 -7.53 0.81 -25.62
N VAL A 112 -6.21 0.73 -25.76
CA VAL A 112 -5.57 -0.01 -26.87
C VAL A 112 -5.73 -1.53 -26.74
N LYS A 113 -6.08 -2.03 -25.55
CA LYS A 113 -6.36 -3.45 -25.30
C LYS A 113 -7.76 -3.83 -25.77
N TYR A 114 -8.76 -2.97 -25.56
CA TYR A 114 -10.17 -3.34 -25.75
C TYR A 114 -10.90 -2.62 -26.90
N LEU A 115 -10.39 -1.49 -27.40
CA LEU A 115 -11.01 -0.73 -28.49
C LEU A 115 -10.18 -0.84 -29.78
N THR A 116 -10.77 -1.44 -30.81
CA THR A 116 -10.07 -1.72 -32.08
C THR A 116 -9.55 -0.46 -32.77
N PRO A 117 -10.31 0.66 -32.84
CA PRO A 117 -9.83 1.89 -33.47
C PRO A 117 -8.56 2.48 -32.85
N TYR A 118 -8.29 2.18 -31.57
CA TYR A 118 -7.13 2.68 -30.85
C TYR A 118 -5.91 1.73 -30.91
N SER A 119 -6.03 0.58 -31.58
CA SER A 119 -4.96 -0.43 -31.65
C SER A 119 -3.66 0.07 -32.30
N THR A 120 -3.74 1.07 -33.20
CA THR A 120 -2.58 1.70 -33.85
C THR A 120 -1.68 2.45 -32.86
N PHE A 121 -2.22 2.88 -31.72
CA PHE A 121 -1.48 3.58 -30.66
C PHE A 121 -0.74 2.63 -29.71
N LYS A 122 -0.96 1.30 -29.80
CA LYS A 122 -0.41 0.31 -28.85
C LYS A 122 1.10 0.42 -28.63
N LYS A 123 1.87 0.73 -29.68
CA LYS A 123 3.33 0.89 -29.60
C LYS A 123 3.78 2.22 -28.96
N ALA A 124 2.89 3.21 -28.90
CA ALA A 124 3.15 4.53 -28.33
C ALA A 124 2.76 4.61 -26.84
N VAL A 125 2.00 3.65 -26.32
CA VAL A 125 1.55 3.60 -24.92
C VAL A 125 2.71 3.29 -23.97
N ILE A 126 2.75 4.00 -22.84
CA ILE A 126 3.69 3.76 -21.75
C ILE A 126 3.14 2.66 -20.83
N TYR A 127 3.80 1.51 -20.79
CA TYR A 127 3.42 0.37 -19.94
C TYR A 127 4.09 0.36 -18.56
N HIS A 128 5.24 1.02 -18.43
CA HIS A 128 6.00 1.20 -17.20
C HIS A 128 6.31 2.68 -17.06
N ILE A 129 5.77 3.32 -16.03
CA ILE A 129 5.97 4.77 -15.80
C ILE A 129 7.36 4.97 -15.18
N PRO A 130 8.28 5.68 -15.87
CA PRO A 130 9.61 5.90 -15.34
C PRO A 130 9.58 6.89 -14.18
N HIS A 131 10.44 6.66 -13.19
CA HIS A 131 10.64 7.53 -12.02
C HIS A 131 12.12 7.52 -11.61
N PRO A 132 12.56 8.42 -10.70
CA PRO A 132 13.98 8.59 -10.37
C PRO A 132 14.69 7.35 -9.80
N ARG A 133 13.97 6.30 -9.39
CA ARG A 133 14.50 5.06 -8.81
C ARG A 133 14.14 3.82 -9.62
N SER A 134 13.68 3.97 -10.86
CA SER A 134 13.27 2.82 -11.68
C SER A 134 14.42 1.84 -11.95
N LYS A 135 15.68 2.29 -11.97
CA LYS A 135 16.84 1.40 -12.23
C LYS A 135 17.01 0.42 -11.07
N GLU A 136 17.01 0.91 -9.85
CA GLU A 136 17.14 0.15 -8.61
C GLU A 136 15.90 -0.73 -8.37
N MET A 137 14.70 -0.23 -8.69
CA MET A 137 13.44 -0.97 -8.48
C MET A 137 13.24 -2.16 -9.42
N VAL A 138 14.02 -2.25 -10.50
CA VAL A 138 14.05 -3.43 -11.37
C VAL A 138 14.93 -4.53 -10.78
N GLU A 139 15.89 -4.22 -9.92
CA GLU A 139 16.83 -5.21 -9.40
C GLU A 139 16.15 -6.22 -8.47
N ASN A 140 16.69 -7.45 -8.44
CA ASN A 140 16.26 -8.48 -7.49
C ASN A 140 16.55 -8.03 -6.05
N SER A 141 15.55 -8.11 -5.18
CA SER A 141 15.74 -7.86 -3.75
C SER A 141 16.49 -9.01 -3.09
N GLU A 142 17.41 -8.65 -2.18
CA GLU A 142 18.15 -9.59 -1.36
C GLU A 142 17.39 -9.81 -0.04
N VAL A 143 16.96 -11.07 0.20
CA VAL A 143 16.14 -11.45 1.36
C VAL A 143 16.85 -12.51 2.19
N CYS A 144 16.85 -12.31 3.51
CA CYS A 144 17.35 -13.26 4.49
C CYS A 144 16.23 -13.70 5.44
N PRO A 145 15.80 -14.97 5.44
CA PRO A 145 14.81 -15.46 6.40
C PRO A 145 15.41 -15.50 7.82
N LEU A 146 14.73 -14.87 8.78
CA LEU A 146 15.18 -14.82 10.18
C LEU A 146 14.68 -16.02 10.99
N GLY A 147 13.67 -16.73 10.47
CA GLY A 147 13.09 -17.92 11.08
C GLY A 147 11.91 -17.60 12.00
N LEU A 148 11.56 -18.56 12.87
CA LEU A 148 10.46 -18.41 13.82
C LEU A 148 10.98 -17.94 15.18
N GLN A 149 10.20 -17.09 15.80
CA GLN A 149 10.20 -16.90 17.25
C GLN A 149 9.01 -17.66 17.80
N PHE A 150 9.23 -18.59 18.73
CA PHE A 150 8.18 -19.45 19.30
C PHE A 150 7.37 -18.73 20.38
N LEU A 151 6.93 -17.53 20.03
CA LEU A 151 6.25 -16.54 20.85
C LEU A 151 5.00 -16.08 20.11
N ASN A 152 3.91 -15.87 20.85
CA ASN A 152 2.64 -15.42 20.34
C ASN A 152 2.57 -13.88 20.41
N PRO A 153 2.66 -13.19 19.26
CA PRO A 153 2.64 -11.73 19.21
C PRO A 153 1.31 -11.11 19.68
N ASN A 154 0.23 -11.90 19.77
CA ASN A 154 -1.04 -11.43 20.35
C ASN A 154 -0.96 -11.17 21.86
N LYS A 155 0.05 -11.69 22.55
CA LYS A 155 0.29 -11.43 23.97
C LYS A 155 1.34 -10.34 24.11
N ALA A 156 0.97 -9.24 24.77
CA ALA A 156 1.84 -8.06 24.89
C ALA A 156 3.25 -8.38 25.44
N ALA A 157 3.36 -9.24 26.46
CA ALA A 157 4.65 -9.64 27.01
C ALA A 157 5.51 -10.46 26.03
N GLU A 158 4.89 -11.33 25.23
CA GLU A 158 5.59 -12.14 24.22
C GLU A 158 5.96 -11.27 23.00
N MET A 159 5.13 -10.29 22.63
CA MET A 159 5.49 -9.27 21.63
C MET A 159 6.67 -8.40 22.08
N ALA A 160 6.72 -8.01 23.34
CA ALA A 160 7.87 -7.28 23.89
C ALA A 160 9.15 -8.09 23.78
N GLN A 161 9.09 -9.38 24.11
CA GLN A 161 10.23 -10.29 23.95
C GLN A 161 10.63 -10.42 22.47
N ILE A 162 9.68 -10.50 21.54
CA ILE A 162 9.95 -10.53 20.09
C ILE A 162 10.76 -9.31 19.65
N LEU A 163 10.38 -8.12 20.11
CA LEU A 163 11.08 -6.88 19.77
C LEU A 163 12.45 -6.77 20.45
N GLN A 164 12.58 -7.21 21.70
CA GLN A 164 13.87 -7.28 22.39
C GLN A 164 14.85 -8.23 21.68
N ASP A 165 14.37 -9.36 21.19
CA ASP A 165 15.13 -10.29 20.37
C ASP A 165 15.58 -9.63 19.05
N ILE A 166 14.71 -8.86 18.41
CA ILE A 166 15.05 -8.12 17.18
C ILE A 166 16.08 -7.01 17.46
N GLN A 167 15.85 -6.21 18.51
CA GLN A 167 16.73 -5.13 18.95
C GLN A 167 18.14 -5.65 19.26
N SER A 168 18.25 -6.78 19.97
CA SER A 168 19.55 -7.33 20.37
C SER A 168 20.29 -8.04 19.26
N LYS A 169 19.58 -8.73 18.34
CA LYS A 169 20.23 -9.57 17.31
C LYS A 169 20.48 -8.85 16.00
N TYR A 170 19.63 -7.89 15.64
CA TYR A 170 19.60 -7.35 14.28
C TYR A 170 19.80 -5.84 14.21
N VAL A 171 19.49 -5.06 15.26
CA VAL A 171 19.80 -3.63 15.22
C VAL A 171 21.31 -3.44 15.35
N PRO A 172 21.97 -2.73 14.41
CA PRO A 172 23.38 -2.38 14.54
C PRO A 172 23.62 -1.48 15.75
N THR A 173 24.46 -1.95 16.69
CA THR A 173 24.82 -1.22 17.91
C THR A 173 26.33 -1.25 18.13
N VAL A 174 26.82 -0.30 18.93
CA VAL A 174 28.18 -0.32 19.49
C VAL A 174 28.08 -0.23 21.00
N THR A 175 28.93 -0.97 21.72
CA THR A 175 29.00 -0.90 23.18
C THR A 175 30.33 -0.29 23.60
N ASN A 176 30.29 0.90 24.19
CA ASN A 176 31.46 1.60 24.71
C ASN A 176 31.26 1.85 26.21
N GLY A 177 32.22 1.44 27.05
CA GLY A 177 32.19 1.73 28.49
C GLY A 177 31.01 1.12 29.27
N GLY A 178 30.27 0.17 28.68
CA GLY A 178 29.06 -0.43 29.28
C GLY A 178 27.74 0.18 28.79
N GLU A 179 27.80 1.27 28.02
CA GLU A 179 26.63 1.86 27.35
C GLU A 179 26.54 1.34 25.92
N THR A 180 25.32 0.98 25.50
CA THR A 180 25.05 0.50 24.14
C THR A 180 24.33 1.57 23.35
N GLU A 181 24.97 2.04 22.30
CA GLU A 181 24.46 3.04 21.38
C GLU A 181 23.92 2.37 20.10
N VAL A 182 22.81 2.88 19.58
CA VAL A 182 22.23 2.45 18.30
C VAL A 182 22.95 3.18 17.17
N LEU A 183 23.68 2.42 16.34
CA LEU A 183 24.36 2.98 15.16
C LEU A 183 23.38 3.27 14.02
N GLN A 184 22.36 2.42 13.87
CA GLN A 184 21.38 2.55 12.80
C GLN A 184 20.05 1.94 13.21
N LYS A 185 18.95 2.68 13.03
CA LYS A 185 17.61 2.13 13.21
C LYS A 185 17.23 1.18 12.08
N VAL A 186 16.37 0.21 12.40
CA VAL A 186 15.84 -0.78 11.48
C VAL A 186 14.31 -0.64 11.44
N PHE A 187 13.75 -0.50 10.24
CA PHE A 187 12.30 -0.53 10.09
C PHE A 187 11.78 -1.95 10.35
N PHE A 188 10.71 -2.03 11.13
CA PHE A 188 9.99 -3.26 11.43
C PHE A 188 8.60 -3.19 10.81
N ASP A 189 8.48 -3.75 9.61
CA ASP A 189 7.29 -3.77 8.80
C ASP A 189 6.38 -4.97 9.16
N GLY A 190 5.07 -4.74 9.13
CA GLY A 190 4.07 -5.80 9.24
C GLY A 190 2.71 -5.32 8.75
N ASP A 191 1.69 -6.13 8.98
CA ASP A 191 0.31 -5.66 8.84
C ASP A 191 -0.02 -4.57 9.87
N GLN A 192 -1.20 -3.97 9.78
CA GLN A 192 -1.60 -2.89 10.70
C GLN A 192 -1.58 -3.35 12.16
N LEU A 193 -1.96 -4.59 12.46
CA LEU A 193 -1.98 -5.10 13.84
C LEU A 193 -0.57 -5.30 14.38
N THR A 194 0.35 -5.79 13.56
CA THR A 194 1.77 -5.97 13.92
C THR A 194 2.43 -4.63 14.21
N GLU A 195 2.20 -3.61 13.36
CA GLU A 195 2.66 -2.24 13.62
C GLU A 195 2.11 -1.71 14.95
N GLU A 196 0.80 -1.84 15.18
CA GLU A 196 0.14 -1.32 16.38
C GLU A 196 0.70 -1.96 17.65
N ARG A 197 0.87 -3.28 17.63
CA ARG A 197 1.44 -4.02 18.76
C ARG A 197 2.89 -3.63 19.01
N ALA A 198 3.68 -3.45 17.95
CA ALA A 198 5.07 -3.06 18.06
C ALA A 198 5.23 -1.64 18.63
N ARG A 199 4.48 -0.69 18.07
CA ARG A 199 4.45 0.70 18.54
C ARG A 199 3.98 0.81 19.98
N ASN A 200 2.89 0.13 20.34
CA ASN A 200 2.39 0.13 21.72
C ASN A 200 3.43 -0.43 22.69
N CYS A 201 4.23 -1.43 22.27
CA CYS A 201 5.32 -1.94 23.08
C CYS A 201 6.44 -0.90 23.27
N GLN A 202 6.84 -0.18 22.22
CA GLN A 202 7.81 0.92 22.35
C GLN A 202 7.30 2.00 23.30
N TRP A 203 6.04 2.43 23.13
CA TRP A 203 5.41 3.44 23.98
C TRP A 203 5.38 3.05 25.45
N ALA A 204 5.11 1.77 25.74
CA ALA A 204 5.14 1.23 27.10
C ALA A 204 6.54 1.22 27.73
N ASN A 205 7.60 1.26 26.92
CA ASN A 205 9.00 1.25 27.38
C ASN A 205 9.67 2.62 27.28
N THR A 206 8.95 3.71 26.99
CA THR A 206 9.51 5.08 26.84
C THR A 206 10.32 5.57 28.06
N LEU A 207 10.01 5.08 29.26
CA LEU A 207 10.70 5.45 30.51
C LEU A 207 11.85 4.50 30.89
N ALA A 208 12.22 3.54 30.03
CA ALA A 208 13.35 2.65 30.30
C ALA A 208 14.70 3.40 30.24
N ARG A 209 15.71 2.88 30.93
CA ARG A 209 16.97 3.60 31.17
C ARG A 209 17.83 3.71 29.92
N THR A 210 17.89 2.63 29.13
CA THR A 210 18.77 2.57 27.96
C THR A 210 17.98 2.65 26.64
N PRO A 211 18.55 3.24 25.57
CA PRO A 211 17.96 3.23 24.22
C PRO A 211 17.50 1.85 23.76
N THR A 212 18.28 0.81 24.10
CA THR A 212 17.97 -0.58 23.77
C THR A 212 16.76 -1.12 24.52
N GLU A 213 16.58 -0.79 25.80
CA GLU A 213 15.39 -1.19 26.57
C GLU A 213 14.16 -0.41 26.13
N ARG A 214 14.33 0.85 25.69
CA ARG A 214 13.29 1.67 25.06
C ARG A 214 12.94 1.20 23.63
N LEU A 215 13.69 0.22 23.10
CA LEU A 215 13.55 -0.32 21.75
C LEU A 215 13.72 0.74 20.64
N GLU A 216 14.56 1.76 20.88
CA GLU A 216 14.76 2.90 19.96
C GLU A 216 15.46 2.53 18.66
N GLY A 217 16.08 1.35 18.59
CA GLY A 217 16.68 0.82 17.38
C GLY A 217 15.69 0.31 16.35
N ILE A 218 14.42 0.19 16.73
CA ILE A 218 13.35 -0.31 15.87
C ILE A 218 12.44 0.86 15.49
N THR A 219 11.98 0.89 14.24
CA THR A 219 10.93 1.83 13.81
C THR A 219 9.77 1.04 13.20
N PRO A 220 8.66 0.85 13.93
CA PRO A 220 7.49 0.15 13.43
C PRO A 220 6.92 0.83 12.18
N ALA A 221 6.52 0.04 11.20
CA ALA A 221 5.91 0.51 9.97
C ALA A 221 4.84 -0.48 9.48
N PHE A 222 3.84 0.03 8.77
CA PHE A 222 2.83 -0.80 8.13
C PHE A 222 3.20 -1.09 6.67
N ALA A 223 2.78 -2.25 6.17
CA ALA A 223 2.96 -2.69 4.78
C ALA A 223 1.65 -2.69 3.96
N ASP A 224 1.78 -2.84 2.65
CA ASP A 224 0.77 -2.36 1.70
C ASP A 224 -0.25 -3.39 1.22
N TRP A 225 0.01 -4.70 1.39
CA TRP A 225 -0.91 -5.71 0.90
C TRP A 225 -2.21 -5.73 1.72
N HIS A 226 -2.11 -5.73 3.04
CA HIS A 226 -3.28 -5.62 3.92
C HIS A 226 -4.01 -4.27 3.77
N LEU A 227 -3.29 -3.17 3.51
CA LEU A 227 -3.92 -1.89 3.19
C LEU A 227 -4.75 -1.96 1.90
N LYS A 228 -4.22 -2.59 0.83
CA LYS A 228 -4.99 -2.83 -0.40
C LYS A 228 -6.20 -3.72 -0.15
N LYS A 229 -6.06 -4.75 0.68
CA LYS A 229 -7.15 -5.65 1.05
C LYS A 229 -8.28 -4.89 1.77
N MET A 230 -7.93 -4.00 2.71
CA MET A 230 -8.88 -3.08 3.35
C MET A 230 -9.57 -2.18 2.33
N PHE A 231 -8.80 -1.60 1.39
CA PHE A 231 -9.37 -0.72 0.37
C PHE A 231 -10.38 -1.47 -0.52
N LEU A 232 -10.10 -2.72 -0.91
CA LEU A 232 -11.08 -3.60 -1.57
C LEU A 232 -12.31 -3.91 -0.69
N GLY A 233 -12.15 -3.96 0.63
CA GLY A 233 -13.26 -4.04 1.57
C GLY A 233 -14.24 -2.87 1.43
N ILE A 234 -13.72 -1.67 1.20
CA ILE A 234 -14.54 -0.46 0.93
C ILE A 234 -15.32 -0.61 -0.39
N PHE A 235 -14.72 -1.20 -1.44
CA PHE A 235 -15.46 -1.50 -2.68
C PHE A 235 -16.65 -2.41 -2.39
N ARG A 236 -16.46 -3.44 -1.57
CA ARG A 236 -17.56 -4.33 -1.19
C ARG A 236 -18.66 -3.58 -0.43
N GLN A 237 -18.28 -2.77 0.55
CA GLN A 237 -19.23 -1.97 1.33
C GLN A 237 -20.05 -1.01 0.46
N LEU A 238 -19.43 -0.42 -0.56
CA LEU A 238 -20.07 0.54 -1.46
C LEU A 238 -20.93 -0.12 -2.54
N PHE A 239 -20.42 -1.14 -3.23
CA PHE A 239 -20.95 -1.58 -4.51
C PHE A 239 -21.57 -2.97 -4.50
N PHE A 240 -21.42 -3.73 -3.41
CA PHE A 240 -21.97 -5.08 -3.31
C PHE A 240 -23.19 -5.16 -2.38
N LYS A 241 -24.34 -5.49 -2.96
CA LYS A 241 -25.54 -5.91 -2.24
C LYS A 241 -26.12 -7.15 -2.89
N GLU A 242 -26.42 -8.20 -2.14
CA GLU A 242 -27.02 -9.42 -2.71
C GLU A 242 -28.35 -9.13 -3.40
N SER A 243 -29.13 -8.18 -2.88
CA SER A 243 -30.38 -7.72 -3.48
C SER A 243 -30.21 -7.15 -4.90
N SER A 244 -29.02 -6.69 -5.27
CA SER A 244 -28.71 -6.17 -6.60
C SER A 244 -28.36 -7.26 -7.63
N ALA A 245 -28.47 -8.55 -7.28
CA ALA A 245 -28.09 -9.67 -8.13
C ALA A 245 -28.78 -9.70 -9.52
N ALA A 246 -29.98 -9.12 -9.64
CA ALA A 246 -30.74 -9.00 -10.88
C ALA A 246 -30.67 -7.58 -11.50
N GLU A 247 -30.02 -6.63 -10.83
CA GLU A 247 -29.89 -5.24 -11.26
C GLU A 247 -28.67 -5.11 -12.20
N MET A 248 -28.90 -5.37 -13.50
CA MET A 248 -27.86 -5.28 -14.56
C MET A 248 -27.05 -4.00 -14.45
N GLY A 249 -25.72 -4.12 -14.47
CA GLY A 249 -24.77 -3.03 -14.30
C GLY A 249 -24.18 -2.94 -12.89
N THR A 250 -24.86 -3.45 -11.86
CA THR A 250 -24.29 -3.51 -10.50
C THR A 250 -23.20 -4.57 -10.40
N SER A 251 -22.29 -4.42 -9.43
CA SER A 251 -21.20 -5.39 -9.22
C SER A 251 -21.69 -6.80 -8.90
N CYS A 252 -22.78 -6.94 -8.13
CA CYS A 252 -23.34 -8.26 -7.81
C CYS A 252 -23.91 -8.95 -9.06
N ALA A 253 -24.64 -8.22 -9.91
CA ALA A 253 -25.12 -8.73 -11.19
C ALA A 253 -23.97 -9.08 -12.14
N SER A 254 -22.95 -8.22 -12.23
CA SER A 254 -21.75 -8.45 -13.04
C SER A 254 -21.02 -9.72 -12.61
N MET A 255 -20.87 -9.99 -11.31
CA MET A 255 -20.30 -11.25 -10.81
C MET A 255 -21.14 -12.48 -11.20
N ASN A 256 -22.48 -12.36 -11.25
CA ASN A 256 -23.34 -13.46 -11.70
C ASN A 256 -23.12 -13.78 -13.17
N TRP A 257 -23.17 -12.75 -14.01
CA TRP A 257 -23.19 -12.93 -15.46
C TRP A 257 -21.83 -13.30 -16.03
N THR A 258 -20.76 -12.90 -15.36
CA THR A 258 -19.39 -13.34 -15.66
C THR A 258 -18.98 -14.63 -14.94
N ALA A 259 -19.92 -15.28 -14.24
CA ALA A 259 -19.71 -16.50 -13.46
C ALA A 259 -18.56 -16.43 -12.42
N LYS A 260 -18.33 -15.25 -11.84
CA LYS A 260 -17.30 -14.98 -10.81
C LYS A 260 -17.83 -15.19 -9.40
N SER A 261 -18.41 -16.37 -9.14
CA SER A 261 -19.03 -16.70 -7.83
C SER A 261 -18.04 -16.62 -6.65
N ASN A 262 -16.77 -16.95 -6.87
CA ASN A 262 -15.72 -16.82 -5.85
C ASN A 262 -15.51 -15.37 -5.39
N ALA A 263 -15.61 -14.39 -6.31
CA ALA A 263 -15.47 -12.98 -5.96
C ALA A 263 -16.56 -12.53 -4.96
N LYS A 264 -17.75 -13.14 -4.95
CA LYS A 264 -18.81 -12.78 -4.01
C LYS A 264 -18.44 -12.98 -2.54
N LYS A 265 -17.49 -13.88 -2.25
CA LYS A 265 -16.95 -14.11 -0.91
C LYS A 265 -16.19 -12.88 -0.39
N GLY A 266 -15.74 -12.01 -1.29
CA GLY A 266 -15.06 -10.76 -1.00
C GLY A 266 -13.56 -10.92 -0.69
N PRO A 267 -12.88 -9.81 -0.41
CA PRO A 267 -11.42 -9.76 -0.34
C PRO A 267 -10.85 -10.47 0.89
N GLU A 268 -11.65 -10.65 1.95
CA GLU A 268 -11.23 -11.37 3.17
C GLU A 268 -11.07 -12.87 2.96
N GLU A 269 -12.00 -13.47 2.21
CA GLU A 269 -12.06 -14.92 1.98
C GLU A 269 -11.36 -15.34 0.68
N ASP A 270 -11.51 -14.58 -0.40
CA ASP A 270 -10.92 -14.89 -1.71
C ASP A 270 -10.38 -13.62 -2.38
N TYR A 271 -9.27 -13.11 -1.82
CA TYR A 271 -8.61 -11.87 -2.25
C TYR A 271 -8.35 -11.84 -3.76
N ASN A 272 -7.76 -12.91 -4.30
CA ASN A 272 -7.36 -12.94 -5.72
C ASN A 272 -8.60 -12.92 -6.62
N ALA A 273 -9.61 -13.74 -6.36
CA ALA A 273 -10.82 -13.74 -7.19
C ALA A 273 -11.56 -12.40 -7.13
N TYR A 274 -11.60 -11.77 -5.95
CA TYR A 274 -12.22 -10.46 -5.78
C TYR A 274 -11.44 -9.36 -6.49
N LYS A 275 -10.12 -9.30 -6.27
CA LYS A 275 -9.25 -8.29 -6.91
C LYS A 275 -9.31 -8.40 -8.42
N ASP A 276 -9.19 -9.62 -8.97
CA ASP A 276 -9.29 -9.84 -10.41
C ASP A 276 -10.63 -9.32 -10.94
N PHE A 277 -11.75 -9.62 -10.27
CA PHE A 277 -13.04 -9.09 -10.68
C PHE A 277 -13.07 -7.54 -10.67
N ILE A 278 -12.56 -6.91 -9.60
CA ILE A 278 -12.52 -5.45 -9.47
C ILE A 278 -11.66 -4.80 -10.56
N ASP A 279 -10.53 -5.41 -10.93
CA ASP A 279 -9.68 -4.93 -12.02
C ASP A 279 -10.47 -4.96 -13.35
N HIS A 280 -11.06 -6.10 -13.73
CA HIS A 280 -11.83 -6.25 -14.97
C HIS A 280 -13.07 -5.34 -15.01
N GLU A 281 -13.79 -5.23 -13.89
CA GLU A 281 -14.96 -4.35 -13.81
C GLU A 281 -14.55 -2.88 -13.97
N THR A 282 -13.38 -2.48 -13.46
CA THR A 282 -12.85 -1.12 -13.63
C THR A 282 -12.47 -0.86 -15.08
N GLU A 283 -11.78 -1.79 -15.74
CA GLU A 283 -11.50 -1.71 -17.18
C GLU A 283 -12.80 -1.57 -17.98
N ALA A 284 -13.84 -2.36 -17.66
CA ALA A 284 -15.13 -2.29 -18.33
C ALA A 284 -15.86 -0.94 -18.14
N HIS A 285 -15.77 -0.34 -16.95
CA HIS A 285 -16.32 1.00 -16.69
C HIS A 285 -15.57 2.08 -17.48
N ILE A 286 -14.24 2.01 -17.54
CA ILE A 286 -13.42 2.93 -18.35
C ILE A 286 -13.82 2.81 -19.82
N ILE A 287 -13.91 1.59 -20.35
CA ILE A 287 -14.27 1.36 -21.75
C ILE A 287 -15.68 1.86 -22.07
N SER A 288 -16.69 1.52 -21.25
CA SER A 288 -18.06 1.95 -21.50
C SER A 288 -18.20 3.47 -21.44
N ARG A 289 -17.54 4.13 -20.48
CA ARG A 289 -17.56 5.60 -20.37
C ARG A 289 -16.79 6.26 -21.51
N TRP A 290 -15.64 5.70 -21.92
CA TRP A 290 -14.87 6.19 -23.06
C TRP A 290 -15.66 6.07 -24.37
N MET A 291 -16.40 4.98 -24.58
CA MET A 291 -17.25 4.82 -25.75
C MET A 291 -18.31 5.91 -25.83
N VAL A 292 -18.97 6.25 -24.71
CA VAL A 292 -19.91 7.38 -24.66
C VAL A 292 -19.19 8.70 -24.96
N PHE A 293 -18.06 8.95 -24.31
CA PHE A 293 -17.22 10.15 -24.50
C PHE A 293 -16.78 10.34 -25.97
N ALA A 294 -16.45 9.24 -26.65
CA ALA A 294 -15.97 9.23 -28.04
C ALA A 294 -17.10 9.12 -29.08
N GLY A 295 -18.34 8.87 -28.65
CA GLY A 295 -19.48 8.64 -29.55
C GLY A 295 -19.43 7.31 -30.28
N MET A 296 -18.94 6.25 -29.63
CA MET A 296 -18.86 4.89 -30.16
C MET A 296 -20.07 4.06 -29.75
N THR A 297 -20.70 3.38 -30.71
CA THR A 297 -21.82 2.45 -30.45
C THR A 297 -21.36 1.00 -30.25
N ASP A 298 -20.19 0.65 -30.77
CA ASP A 298 -19.54 -0.65 -30.59
C ASP A 298 -18.02 -0.48 -30.50
N ARG A 299 -17.31 -1.47 -29.96
CA ARG A 299 -15.85 -1.40 -29.68
C ARG A 299 -14.97 -1.48 -30.94
N LYS A 300 -15.54 -1.86 -32.08
CA LYS A 300 -14.85 -1.99 -33.36
C LYS A 300 -15.10 -0.79 -34.27
N GLY A 301 -16.25 -0.14 -34.13
CA GLY A 301 -16.65 1.05 -34.86
C GLY A 301 -15.80 2.26 -34.49
N SER A 302 -15.59 3.16 -35.45
CA SER A 302 -14.83 4.39 -35.22
C SER A 302 -15.59 5.38 -34.33
N PRO A 303 -14.88 6.20 -33.52
CA PRO A 303 -15.46 7.34 -32.83
C PRO A 303 -16.21 8.28 -33.76
N SER A 304 -17.34 8.83 -33.31
CA SER A 304 -18.14 9.81 -34.07
C SER A 304 -18.07 11.22 -33.48
N ILE A 305 -17.71 11.37 -32.21
CA ILE A 305 -17.57 12.67 -31.52
C ILE A 305 -16.10 13.04 -31.39
N ARG A 306 -15.28 12.14 -30.82
CA ARG A 306 -13.83 12.33 -30.64
C ARG A 306 -13.08 11.66 -31.78
N LEU A 307 -13.11 12.28 -32.96
CA LEU A 307 -12.53 11.68 -34.18
C LEU A 307 -11.03 11.42 -34.00
N ILE A 308 -10.59 10.24 -34.41
CA ILE A 308 -9.16 9.89 -34.50
C ILE A 308 -8.61 10.53 -35.78
N PRO A 309 -7.58 11.39 -35.71
CA PRO A 309 -6.94 11.97 -36.89
C PRO A 309 -6.29 10.90 -37.78
N ASP A 310 -5.97 11.26 -39.02
CA ASP A 310 -5.06 10.42 -39.81
C ASP A 310 -3.67 10.41 -39.16
N THR A 311 -3.22 9.22 -38.76
CA THR A 311 -1.96 8.99 -38.04
C THR A 311 -0.91 8.27 -38.88
N SER A 312 -1.11 8.20 -40.20
CA SER A 312 -0.23 7.49 -41.14
C SER A 312 1.19 8.05 -41.11
N ASP A 313 1.33 9.37 -41.05
CA ASP A 313 2.62 10.09 -41.01
C ASP A 313 3.14 10.36 -39.59
N TRP A 314 2.41 9.91 -38.55
CA TRP A 314 2.79 10.19 -37.16
C TRP A 314 3.82 9.20 -36.64
N ASP A 315 4.85 9.73 -35.96
CA ASP A 315 5.75 8.94 -35.15
C ASP A 315 5.10 8.49 -33.82
N LEU A 316 5.85 7.73 -33.01
CA LEU A 316 5.37 7.23 -31.72
C LEU A 316 5.15 8.36 -30.70
N HIS A 317 5.90 9.46 -30.78
CA HIS A 317 5.78 10.58 -29.86
C HIS A 317 4.48 11.34 -30.11
N MET A 318 4.20 11.69 -31.37
CA MET A 318 2.95 12.35 -31.78
C MET A 318 1.72 11.51 -31.43
N LYS A 319 1.78 10.19 -31.66
CA LYS A 319 0.72 9.24 -31.27
C LYS A 319 0.48 9.24 -29.76
N LYS A 320 1.55 9.22 -28.97
CA LYS A 320 1.48 9.27 -27.51
C LYS A 320 0.86 10.59 -27.04
N GLU A 321 1.39 11.72 -27.52
CA GLU A 321 0.92 13.05 -27.11
C GLU A 321 -0.57 13.26 -27.39
N TRP A 322 -1.03 12.86 -28.58
CA TRP A 322 -2.45 12.96 -28.91
C TRP A 322 -3.31 12.10 -27.98
N LEU A 323 -2.95 10.83 -27.77
CA LEU A 323 -3.73 9.93 -26.92
C LEU A 323 -3.73 10.38 -25.46
N HIS A 324 -2.59 10.90 -24.97
CA HIS A 324 -2.48 11.47 -23.63
C HIS A 324 -3.37 12.71 -23.48
N LYS A 325 -3.39 13.59 -24.49
CA LYS A 325 -4.26 14.78 -24.50
C LYS A 325 -5.74 14.41 -24.45
N GLU A 326 -6.19 13.45 -25.27
CA GLU A 326 -7.58 12.99 -25.22
C GLU A 326 -7.91 12.31 -23.88
N THR A 327 -6.94 11.59 -23.30
CA THR A 327 -7.09 10.97 -21.98
C THR A 327 -7.21 12.00 -20.87
N GLN A 328 -6.44 13.10 -20.93
CA GLN A 328 -6.57 14.21 -20.01
C GLN A 328 -7.97 14.81 -20.07
N VAL A 329 -8.47 15.12 -21.27
CA VAL A 329 -9.82 15.68 -21.45
C VAL A 329 -10.91 14.74 -20.94
N PHE A 330 -10.72 13.42 -21.11
CA PHE A 330 -11.60 12.41 -20.53
C PHE A 330 -11.55 12.45 -18.99
N LEU A 331 -10.36 12.50 -18.40
CA LEU A 331 -10.16 12.54 -16.95
C LEU A 331 -10.70 13.83 -16.32
N ASP A 332 -10.65 14.96 -17.01
CA ASP A 332 -11.23 16.22 -16.54
C ASP A 332 -12.76 16.10 -16.33
N GLU A 333 -13.44 15.24 -17.10
CA GLU A 333 -14.87 14.98 -16.96
C GLU A 333 -15.20 13.97 -15.85
N VAL A 334 -14.30 13.02 -15.58
CA VAL A 334 -14.66 11.82 -14.80
C VAL A 334 -13.82 11.58 -13.53
N PHE A 335 -12.69 12.25 -13.36
CA PHE A 335 -11.82 12.04 -12.20
C PHE A 335 -12.49 12.47 -10.90
N LEU A 336 -12.15 11.79 -9.80
CA LEU A 336 -12.69 12.08 -8.48
C LEU A 336 -12.01 13.31 -7.88
N ARG A 337 -12.62 14.48 -8.10
CA ARG A 337 -12.21 15.72 -7.43
C ARG A 337 -12.84 15.80 -6.05
N THR A 338 -12.08 16.26 -5.06
CA THR A 338 -12.58 16.50 -3.71
C THR A 338 -12.19 17.88 -3.22
N SER A 339 -13.13 18.58 -2.59
CA SER A 339 -12.89 19.90 -1.97
C SER A 339 -12.56 19.79 -0.47
N VAL A 340 -12.45 18.57 0.07
CA VAL A 340 -12.12 18.32 1.48
C VAL A 340 -10.80 18.98 1.87
N PRO A 341 -9.70 18.86 1.10
CA PRO A 341 -8.45 19.54 1.42
C PRO A 341 -8.63 21.04 1.61
N GLU A 342 -9.27 21.73 0.67
CA GLU A 342 -9.48 23.17 0.70
C GLU A 342 -10.32 23.57 1.90
N ASN A 343 -11.42 22.83 2.17
CA ASN A 343 -12.27 23.09 3.31
C ASN A 343 -11.54 22.89 4.65
N VAL A 344 -10.68 21.86 4.76
CA VAL A 344 -9.86 21.62 5.97
C VAL A 344 -8.75 22.64 6.10
N ILE A 345 -8.07 23.00 5.01
CA ILE A 345 -6.99 24.00 4.98
C ILE A 345 -7.54 25.37 5.36
N MET A 346 -8.69 25.77 4.82
CA MET A 346 -9.38 27.01 5.21
C MET A 346 -9.70 27.03 6.72
N LEU A 347 -10.06 25.90 7.33
CA LEU A 347 -10.24 25.81 8.77
C LEU A 347 -8.92 25.90 9.55
N ASP A 348 -7.84 25.29 9.05
CA ASP A 348 -6.51 25.38 9.68
C ASP A 348 -5.99 26.83 9.68
N GLU A 349 -6.14 27.53 8.56
CA GLU A 349 -5.83 28.96 8.41
C GLU A 349 -6.72 29.82 9.32
N ALA A 350 -8.01 29.50 9.39
CA ALA A 350 -8.99 30.14 10.25
C ALA A 350 -8.67 29.98 11.75
N PHE A 351 -8.22 28.79 12.17
CA PHE A 351 -7.84 28.53 13.55
C PHE A 351 -6.62 29.35 13.99
N LYS A 352 -5.72 29.68 13.05
CA LYS A 352 -4.56 30.55 13.28
C LYS A 352 -4.94 32.04 13.42
N GLN A 353 -6.13 32.45 12.95
CA GLN A 353 -6.55 33.86 12.93
C GLN A 353 -7.78 34.19 13.79
N GLY A 354 -8.42 33.18 14.40
CA GLY A 354 -9.62 33.34 15.23
C GLY A 354 -10.87 33.64 14.38
N PHE A 355 -12.00 33.00 14.68
CA PHE A 355 -13.20 33.10 13.83
C PHE A 355 -14.50 33.46 14.56
N THR A 356 -15.34 34.23 13.87
CA THR A 356 -16.80 34.23 14.01
C THR A 356 -17.44 33.90 12.66
N CYS A 357 -18.39 32.97 12.64
CA CYS A 357 -19.05 32.50 11.42
C CYS A 357 -20.35 33.28 11.14
N ARG A 358 -20.58 33.69 9.88
CA ARG A 358 -21.87 34.23 9.38
C ARG A 358 -22.15 33.73 7.96
N ASN A 359 -22.76 32.55 7.80
CA ASN A 359 -23.73 32.36 6.70
C ASN A 359 -24.58 31.09 6.88
N ALA A 360 -25.85 31.19 6.47
CA ALA A 360 -26.92 30.22 6.73
C ALA A 360 -27.27 29.30 5.54
N GLU A 361 -26.42 29.21 4.51
CA GLU A 361 -26.78 28.53 3.25
C GLU A 361 -25.77 27.44 2.82
N CYS A 362 -25.11 26.76 3.76
CA CYS A 362 -24.32 25.57 3.42
C CYS A 362 -25.21 24.32 3.30
N GLY A 363 -25.87 24.13 2.15
CA GLY A 363 -26.56 22.88 1.89
C GLY A 363 -27.60 22.94 0.79
N ALA A 364 -27.15 22.87 -0.46
CA ALA A 364 -28.03 22.54 -1.59
C ALA A 364 -27.51 21.28 -2.29
N PHE A 365 -28.18 20.15 -2.04
CA PHE A 365 -27.94 18.87 -2.72
C PHE A 365 -28.88 18.77 -3.92
N ASN A 366 -28.33 18.67 -5.14
CA ASN A 366 -29.11 18.32 -6.33
C ASN A 366 -29.16 16.81 -6.50
N ALA A 367 -30.37 16.24 -6.47
CA ALA A 367 -30.65 14.85 -6.75
C ALA A 367 -30.70 14.62 -8.28
N PHE A 368 -29.57 14.24 -8.88
CA PHE A 368 -29.52 13.70 -10.24
C PHE A 368 -28.99 12.26 -10.22
N ASP A 369 -29.64 11.41 -11.04
CA ASP A 369 -29.40 10.00 -11.41
C ASP A 369 -28.50 9.14 -10.48
N SER A 370 -29.14 8.30 -9.65
CA SER A 370 -28.44 7.33 -8.78
C SER A 370 -27.68 6.24 -9.54
N ILE A 371 -28.07 5.93 -10.78
CA ILE A 371 -27.35 4.97 -11.64
C ILE A 371 -26.04 5.61 -12.10
N TYR A 372 -26.11 6.83 -12.64
CA TYR A 372 -24.91 7.60 -13.02
C TYR A 372 -23.96 7.75 -11.84
N ASN A 373 -24.45 8.16 -10.68
CA ASN A 373 -23.63 8.33 -9.47
C ASN A 373 -22.93 7.03 -9.06
N TYR A 374 -23.64 5.90 -9.10
CA TYR A 374 -23.08 4.58 -8.80
C TYR A 374 -21.91 4.24 -9.73
N HIS A 375 -22.13 4.34 -11.05
CA HIS A 375 -21.11 3.95 -12.04
C HIS A 375 -19.93 4.92 -12.06
N ASN A 376 -20.19 6.21 -11.92
CA ASN A 376 -19.14 7.22 -11.85
C ASN A 376 -18.25 6.98 -10.62
N ALA A 377 -18.86 6.81 -9.45
CA ALA A 377 -18.15 6.49 -8.22
C ALA A 377 -17.36 5.16 -8.32
N ARG A 378 -17.96 4.13 -8.91
CA ARG A 378 -17.31 2.83 -9.11
C ARG A 378 -16.08 2.94 -10.00
N MET A 379 -16.17 3.67 -11.10
CA MET A 379 -15.05 3.90 -12.00
C MET A 379 -13.96 4.72 -11.31
N GLN A 380 -14.32 5.81 -10.65
CA GLN A 380 -13.43 6.74 -9.94
C GLN A 380 -12.55 6.06 -8.90
N ILE A 381 -13.15 5.32 -7.96
CA ILE A 381 -12.38 4.58 -6.94
C ILE A 381 -11.57 3.44 -7.56
N GLY A 382 -12.07 2.84 -8.65
CA GLY A 382 -11.35 1.85 -9.44
C GLY A 382 -10.06 2.41 -10.07
N MET A 383 -10.11 3.61 -10.65
CA MET A 383 -8.94 4.29 -11.22
C MET A 383 -7.89 4.60 -10.14
N LEU A 384 -8.30 5.10 -8.98
CA LEU A 384 -7.38 5.30 -7.85
C LEU A 384 -6.72 3.98 -7.40
N PHE A 385 -7.48 2.89 -7.33
CA PHE A 385 -6.91 1.57 -6.99
C PHE A 385 -5.95 1.06 -8.08
N MET A 386 -6.25 1.34 -9.35
CA MET A 386 -5.38 1.00 -10.47
C MET A 386 -4.03 1.70 -10.35
N ASP A 387 -4.02 2.99 -10.00
CA ASP A 387 -2.79 3.76 -9.77
C ASP A 387 -2.00 3.24 -8.55
N ILE A 388 -2.67 2.93 -7.43
CA ILE A 388 -2.03 2.28 -6.25
C ILE A 388 -1.32 0.99 -6.67
N VAL A 389 -2.00 0.14 -7.44
CA VAL A 389 -1.44 -1.14 -7.89
C VAL A 389 -0.27 -0.91 -8.86
N ASP A 390 -0.38 0.06 -9.76
CA ASP A 390 0.69 0.41 -10.69
C ASP A 390 1.91 0.98 -9.94
N ALA A 391 1.70 1.85 -8.96
CA ALA A 391 2.77 2.48 -8.17
C ALA A 391 3.60 1.43 -7.44
N ILE A 392 2.91 0.45 -6.83
CA ILE A 392 3.55 -0.70 -6.18
C ILE A 392 4.34 -1.52 -7.19
N LYS A 393 3.81 -1.81 -8.39
CA LYS A 393 4.51 -2.59 -9.42
C LYS A 393 5.76 -1.89 -9.93
N GLU A 394 5.69 -0.58 -10.14
CA GLU A 394 6.83 0.23 -10.56
C GLU A 394 7.82 0.52 -9.42
N GLY A 395 7.44 0.27 -8.16
CA GLY A 395 8.25 0.59 -6.99
C GLY A 395 8.36 2.10 -6.74
N ASP A 396 7.32 2.86 -7.10
CA ASP A 396 7.26 4.31 -6.94
C ASP A 396 6.60 4.67 -5.60
N GLY A 397 7.45 4.86 -4.58
CA GLY A 397 7.00 5.17 -3.21
C GLY A 397 6.30 6.53 -3.11
N TYR A 398 6.75 7.53 -3.85
CA TYR A 398 6.16 8.87 -3.78
C TYR A 398 4.79 8.92 -4.44
N ARG A 399 4.62 8.25 -5.59
CA ARG A 399 3.31 8.09 -6.22
C ARG A 399 2.35 7.35 -5.29
N LEU A 400 2.80 6.28 -4.66
CA LEU A 400 1.98 5.53 -3.71
C LEU A 400 1.56 6.37 -2.49
N VAL A 401 2.46 7.21 -1.96
CA VAL A 401 2.15 8.13 -0.86
C VAL A 401 1.13 9.20 -1.26
N ASN A 402 1.15 9.69 -2.50
CA ASN A 402 0.07 10.56 -3.02
C ASN A 402 -1.28 9.85 -2.98
N CYS A 403 -1.34 8.57 -3.39
CA CYS A 403 -2.58 7.79 -3.28
C CYS A 403 -3.02 7.61 -1.82
N TYR A 404 -2.09 7.43 -0.86
CA TYR A 404 -2.45 7.28 0.56
C TYR A 404 -3.21 8.48 1.12
N LYS A 405 -3.00 9.69 0.59
CA LYS A 405 -3.75 10.88 1.02
C LYS A 405 -5.25 10.71 0.77
N PHE A 406 -5.62 10.07 -0.35
CA PHE A 406 -7.00 9.66 -0.60
C PHE A 406 -7.42 8.46 0.26
N VAL A 407 -6.56 7.44 0.38
CA VAL A 407 -6.86 6.23 1.18
C VAL A 407 -7.13 6.59 2.64
N LEU A 408 -6.46 7.59 3.20
CA LEU A 408 -6.70 8.13 4.54
C LEU A 408 -8.14 8.63 4.69
N LEU A 409 -8.62 9.44 3.74
CA LEU A 409 -10.00 9.94 3.74
C LEU A 409 -11.02 8.81 3.61
N PHE A 410 -10.75 7.82 2.74
CA PHE A 410 -11.58 6.62 2.62
C PHE A 410 -11.60 5.81 3.92
N ALA A 411 -10.45 5.51 4.51
CA ALA A 411 -10.35 4.76 5.75
C ALA A 411 -11.12 5.47 6.88
N TYR A 412 -11.01 6.79 6.98
CA TYR A 412 -11.75 7.60 7.95
C TYR A 412 -13.27 7.53 7.70
N LYS A 413 -13.70 7.81 6.47
CA LYS A 413 -15.11 7.87 6.08
C LYS A 413 -15.83 6.54 6.32
N PHE A 414 -15.20 5.44 5.93
CA PHE A 414 -15.75 4.09 6.00
C PHE A 414 -15.44 3.38 7.33
N LYS A 415 -14.97 4.13 8.34
CA LYS A 415 -14.76 3.66 9.72
C LYS A 415 -13.74 2.53 9.87
N HIS A 416 -12.76 2.48 8.97
CA HIS A 416 -11.53 1.71 9.16
C HIS A 416 -10.56 2.49 10.06
N THR A 417 -10.96 2.73 11.31
CA THR A 417 -10.31 3.66 12.24
C THR A 417 -8.83 3.35 12.47
N LYS A 418 -8.48 2.08 12.61
CA LYS A 418 -7.08 1.64 12.78
C LYS A 418 -6.21 1.95 11.57
N TYR A 419 -6.75 1.77 10.36
CA TYR A 419 -6.06 2.11 9.13
C TYR A 419 -5.96 3.63 8.93
N ALA A 420 -7.01 4.38 9.27
CA ALA A 420 -6.94 5.85 9.26
C ALA A 420 -5.87 6.36 10.24
N TYR A 421 -5.79 5.77 11.43
CA TYR A 421 -4.77 6.08 12.44
C TYR A 421 -3.35 5.83 11.91
N VAL A 422 -3.06 4.61 11.42
CA VAL A 422 -1.70 4.26 10.99
C VAL A 422 -1.26 5.04 9.74
N LEU A 423 -2.20 5.37 8.84
CA LEU A 423 -1.93 6.24 7.69
C LEU A 423 -1.61 7.67 8.12
N LEU A 424 -2.39 8.25 9.04
CA LEU A 424 -2.09 9.58 9.56
C LEU A 424 -0.74 9.58 10.30
N LEU A 425 -0.48 8.56 11.13
CA LEU A 425 0.79 8.42 11.83
C LEU A 425 1.96 8.30 10.84
N PHE A 426 1.80 7.56 9.75
CA PHE A 426 2.83 7.47 8.70
C PHE A 426 3.18 8.83 8.11
N PHE A 427 2.20 9.70 7.87
CA PHE A 427 2.47 11.07 7.44
C PHE A 427 3.20 11.89 8.50
N VAL A 428 2.81 11.76 9.78
CA VAL A 428 3.50 12.42 10.90
C VAL A 428 4.95 11.97 11.01
N LEU A 429 5.20 10.66 10.91
CA LEU A 429 6.54 10.10 10.94
C LEU A 429 7.38 10.62 9.78
N THR A 430 6.87 10.58 8.55
CA THR A 430 7.63 10.97 7.36
C THR A 430 7.81 12.48 7.20
N CYS A 431 6.89 13.30 7.70
CA CYS A 431 6.94 14.76 7.55
C CYS A 431 7.62 15.47 8.72
N ALA A 432 7.65 14.88 9.93
CA ALA A 432 8.16 15.54 11.12
C ALA A 432 9.14 14.70 11.94
N VAL A 433 8.75 13.48 12.35
CA VAL A 433 9.48 12.75 13.41
C VAL A 433 10.77 12.11 12.90
N LEU A 434 10.73 11.44 11.75
CA LEU A 434 11.88 10.77 11.16
C LEU A 434 12.83 11.79 10.55
N SER A 435 14.13 11.46 10.49
CA SER A 435 15.09 12.25 9.71
C SER A 435 14.74 12.22 8.21
N LYS A 436 15.33 13.11 7.41
CA LYS A 436 15.12 13.11 5.95
C LYS A 436 15.56 11.78 5.35
N GLU A 437 16.66 11.22 5.87
CA GLU A 437 17.18 9.93 5.46
C GLU A 437 16.22 8.77 5.79
N GLU A 438 15.72 8.71 7.02
CA GLU A 438 14.79 7.69 7.49
C GLU A 438 13.45 7.77 6.72
N SER A 439 12.91 8.99 6.55
CA SER A 439 11.68 9.23 5.78
C SER A 439 11.83 8.77 4.33
N PHE A 440 12.95 9.09 3.69
CA PHE A 440 13.26 8.62 2.34
C PHE A 440 13.31 7.08 2.28
N SER A 441 14.03 6.42 3.19
CA SER A 441 14.12 4.96 3.17
C SER A 441 12.76 4.31 3.45
N LEU A 442 11.97 4.87 4.38
CA LEU A 442 10.62 4.42 4.68
C LEU A 442 9.73 4.43 3.43
N ILE A 443 9.77 5.50 2.65
CA ILE A 443 8.95 5.69 1.44
C ILE A 443 9.45 4.82 0.28
N VAL A 444 10.76 4.83 0.02
CA VAL A 444 11.32 4.28 -1.23
C VAL A 444 11.60 2.77 -1.11
N ASN A 445 12.09 2.28 0.03
CA ASN A 445 12.50 0.87 0.19
C ASN A 445 11.37 -0.05 0.70
N ARG A 446 10.10 0.31 0.51
CA ARG A 446 8.95 -0.48 0.98
C ARG A 446 8.43 -1.54 0.00
N PHE A 447 9.25 -1.91 -0.98
CA PHE A 447 8.88 -2.83 -2.05
C PHE A 447 9.91 -3.92 -2.23
N ILE A 448 9.42 -5.10 -2.65
CA ILE A 448 10.27 -6.24 -2.97
C ILE A 448 10.05 -6.73 -4.40
N ASN A 449 11.15 -7.02 -5.10
CA ASN A 449 11.15 -7.59 -6.44
C ASN A 449 11.92 -8.91 -6.45
N SER A 450 11.22 -10.03 -6.46
CA SER A 450 11.87 -11.37 -6.42
C SER A 450 12.28 -11.89 -7.80
N ASN A 451 11.99 -11.16 -8.88
CA ASN A 451 12.22 -11.63 -10.25
C ASN A 451 13.11 -10.74 -11.10
N GLY A 452 13.42 -9.53 -10.64
CA GLY A 452 14.38 -8.65 -11.31
C GLY A 452 13.80 -8.03 -12.58
N LYS A 453 12.49 -7.76 -12.59
CA LYS A 453 11.75 -7.31 -13.78
C LYS A 453 11.06 -5.98 -13.54
N LEU A 454 10.95 -5.18 -14.61
CA LEU A 454 10.07 -4.01 -14.67
C LEU A 454 8.63 -4.39 -14.28
N GLY A 455 7.97 -3.53 -13.50
CA GLY A 455 6.64 -3.81 -12.98
C GLY A 455 6.54 -5.03 -12.04
N GLY A 456 7.68 -5.56 -11.57
CA GLY A 456 7.78 -6.82 -10.83
C GLY A 456 7.75 -6.68 -9.31
N ASN A 457 7.59 -5.46 -8.80
CA ASN A 457 7.57 -5.17 -7.37
C ASN A 457 6.24 -5.58 -6.72
N ILE A 458 6.31 -6.05 -5.48
CA ILE A 458 5.16 -6.39 -4.63
C ILE A 458 5.34 -5.79 -3.22
N PRO A 459 4.26 -5.70 -2.41
CA PRO A 459 4.37 -5.30 -1.01
C PRO A 459 5.20 -6.27 -0.17
N LEU A 460 5.84 -5.75 0.88
CA LEU A 460 6.66 -6.53 1.82
C LEU A 460 5.87 -7.64 2.53
N ASP A 461 4.68 -7.33 3.04
CA ASP A 461 3.80 -8.27 3.74
C ASP A 461 3.19 -9.33 2.82
N LEU A 462 3.07 -9.06 1.51
CA LEU A 462 2.66 -10.09 0.55
C LEU A 462 3.73 -11.19 0.40
N LEU A 463 5.01 -10.82 0.41
CA LEU A 463 6.06 -11.86 0.46
C LEU A 463 6.00 -12.63 1.77
N MET A 464 5.79 -11.95 2.91
CA MET A 464 5.64 -12.61 4.21
C MET A 464 4.51 -13.64 4.19
N GLU A 465 3.35 -13.30 3.63
CA GLU A 465 2.22 -14.22 3.46
C GLU A 465 2.60 -15.44 2.58
N HIS A 466 3.32 -15.23 1.48
CA HIS A 466 3.83 -16.34 0.65
C HIS A 466 4.78 -17.26 1.43
N LEU A 467 5.70 -16.70 2.21
CA LEU A 467 6.63 -17.47 3.05
C LEU A 467 5.88 -18.22 4.15
N ASN A 468 4.88 -17.59 4.78
CA ASN A 468 4.00 -18.21 5.77
C ASN A 468 3.23 -19.39 5.18
N LEU A 469 2.63 -19.23 4.00
CA LEU A 469 1.92 -20.31 3.31
C LEU A 469 2.85 -21.47 2.95
N LEU A 470 4.06 -21.20 2.47
CA LEU A 470 5.05 -22.23 2.17
C LEU A 470 5.49 -22.96 3.45
N LEU A 471 5.80 -22.23 4.52
CA LEU A 471 6.20 -22.81 5.79
C LEU A 471 5.07 -23.65 6.42
N LYS A 472 3.81 -23.19 6.33
CA LYS A 472 2.62 -23.97 6.76
C LYS A 472 2.50 -25.28 5.98
N ARG A 473 2.79 -25.29 4.68
CA ARG A 473 2.80 -26.51 3.85
C ARG A 473 3.94 -27.45 4.27
N LEU A 474 5.14 -26.92 4.49
CA LEU A 474 6.29 -27.71 4.96
C LEU A 474 6.00 -28.32 6.34
N GLY A 475 5.50 -27.53 7.29
CA GLY A 475 5.13 -28.00 8.63
C GLY A 475 4.08 -29.12 8.59
N LYS A 476 3.02 -28.97 7.77
CA LYS A 476 2.04 -30.03 7.54
C LYS A 476 2.67 -31.29 6.93
N GLY A 477 3.60 -31.12 5.99
CA GLY A 477 4.33 -32.21 5.36
C GLY A 477 5.25 -32.99 6.30
N MET A 478 5.76 -32.36 7.36
CA MET A 478 6.60 -33.02 8.38
C MET A 478 5.82 -34.04 9.25
N GLY A 479 4.50 -33.92 9.34
CA GLY A 479 3.66 -34.80 10.15
C GLY A 479 4.12 -34.89 11.60
N GLY A 480 4.34 -36.11 12.11
CA GLY A 480 4.80 -36.35 13.48
C GLY A 480 6.21 -35.82 13.81
N ASN A 481 7.01 -35.46 12.80
CA ASN A 481 8.36 -34.92 12.99
C ASN A 481 8.38 -33.40 13.23
N MET A 482 7.21 -32.76 13.25
CA MET A 482 7.08 -31.33 13.47
C MET A 482 7.40 -30.96 14.92
N THR A 483 8.65 -30.57 15.14
CA THR A 483 9.22 -30.02 16.38
C THR A 483 9.62 -28.57 16.16
N ASN A 484 9.78 -27.79 17.24
CA ASN A 484 10.30 -26.41 17.14
C ASN A 484 11.64 -26.36 16.38
N ALA A 485 12.56 -27.30 16.65
CA ALA A 485 13.84 -27.36 15.92
C ALA A 485 13.67 -27.62 14.40
N SER A 486 12.77 -28.53 14.02
CA SER A 486 12.50 -28.80 12.59
C SER A 486 11.81 -27.64 11.88
N LEU A 487 10.86 -26.97 12.55
CA LEU A 487 10.18 -25.78 12.03
C LEU A 487 11.15 -24.62 11.88
N GLN A 488 12.05 -24.43 12.86
CA GLN A 488 13.07 -23.39 12.79
C GLN A 488 14.00 -23.59 11.59
N ARG A 489 14.49 -24.81 11.38
CA ARG A 489 15.33 -25.13 10.21
C ARG A 489 14.59 -24.88 8.90
N ALA A 490 13.31 -25.23 8.82
CA ALA A 490 12.52 -24.98 7.61
C ALA A 490 12.28 -23.48 7.39
N ALA A 491 11.98 -22.72 8.44
CA ALA A 491 11.79 -21.29 8.36
C ALA A 491 13.07 -20.57 7.91
N GLN A 492 14.22 -20.92 8.49
CA GLN A 492 15.53 -20.35 8.12
C GLN A 492 16.02 -20.77 6.73
N SER A 493 15.44 -21.81 6.12
CA SER A 493 15.81 -22.27 4.77
C SER A 493 14.74 -21.98 3.71
N VAL A 494 13.63 -21.34 4.08
CA VAL A 494 12.45 -21.20 3.20
C VAL A 494 12.77 -20.45 1.91
N VAL A 495 13.60 -19.40 1.97
CA VAL A 495 14.01 -18.61 0.81
C VAL A 495 15.00 -19.37 -0.08
N PRO A 496 16.14 -19.90 0.43
CA PRO A 496 17.03 -20.76 -0.36
C PRO A 496 16.31 -21.95 -0.99
N LEU A 497 15.40 -22.60 -0.25
CA LEU A 497 14.62 -23.73 -0.75
C LEU A 497 13.75 -23.32 -1.94
N ASN A 498 13.10 -22.15 -1.86
CA ASN A 498 12.29 -21.65 -2.96
C ASN A 498 13.14 -21.37 -4.22
N ASN A 499 14.35 -20.85 -4.05
CA ASN A 499 15.28 -20.62 -5.15
C ASN A 499 15.74 -21.93 -5.80
N VAL A 500 16.09 -22.94 -4.98
CA VAL A 500 16.45 -24.28 -5.46
C VAL A 500 15.28 -24.93 -6.21
N MET A 501 14.06 -24.86 -5.66
CA MET A 501 12.87 -25.37 -6.34
C MET A 501 12.70 -24.69 -7.71
N LYS A 502 12.85 -23.37 -7.78
CA LYS A 502 12.76 -22.61 -9.03
C LYS A 502 13.79 -23.07 -10.06
N GLY A 503 15.05 -23.24 -9.66
CA GLY A 503 16.11 -23.75 -10.54
C GLY A 503 15.80 -25.15 -11.08
N ILE A 504 15.37 -26.06 -10.21
CA ILE A 504 14.96 -27.43 -10.63
C ILE A 504 13.82 -27.38 -11.65
N TYR A 505 12.83 -26.51 -11.47
CA TYR A 505 11.73 -26.36 -12.43
C TYR A 505 12.22 -25.88 -13.80
N GLU A 506 13.16 -24.94 -13.81
CA GLU A 506 13.77 -24.39 -15.03
C GLU A 506 14.60 -25.48 -15.74
N ASP A 507 15.43 -26.23 -15.01
CA ASP A 507 16.28 -27.32 -15.54
C ASP A 507 15.47 -28.49 -16.08
N CYS A 508 14.40 -28.88 -15.38
CA CYS A 508 13.57 -30.02 -15.78
C CYS A 508 12.75 -29.76 -17.06
N SER A 509 12.88 -28.58 -17.70
CA SER A 509 12.05 -28.17 -18.83
C SER A 509 10.55 -28.40 -18.58
N LYS A 510 10.16 -28.44 -17.30
CA LYS A 510 8.78 -28.28 -16.92
C LYS A 510 8.56 -26.81 -17.18
N VAL A 511 8.22 -26.53 -18.44
CA VAL A 511 7.63 -25.27 -18.89
C VAL A 511 6.80 -24.86 -17.70
N LYS A 512 7.11 -23.69 -17.13
CA LYS A 512 6.14 -23.04 -16.27
C LYS A 512 4.84 -23.11 -17.08
N ARG A 513 3.96 -24.05 -16.75
CA ARG A 513 2.59 -23.68 -16.52
C ARG A 513 2.77 -22.69 -15.41
N SER A 514 3.08 -21.44 -15.78
CA SER A 514 2.86 -20.31 -14.91
C SER A 514 1.50 -20.64 -14.33
N GLY A 515 1.39 -20.62 -13.02
CA GLY A 515 0.07 -20.50 -12.41
C GLY A 515 -0.54 -19.16 -12.82
N HIS A 516 -0.65 -18.87 -14.12
CA HIS A 516 -1.87 -18.36 -14.67
C HIS A 516 -2.92 -19.34 -14.17
N HIS A 517 -3.49 -19.04 -13.01
CA HIS A 517 -4.84 -19.47 -12.68
C HIS A 517 -5.62 -19.35 -13.97
N GLY A 518 -6.02 -20.49 -14.55
CA GLY A 518 -6.27 -20.61 -15.98
C GLY A 518 -7.04 -19.40 -16.50
N SER A 519 -6.41 -18.62 -17.39
CA SER A 519 -7.05 -17.50 -18.06
C SER A 519 -8.14 -18.08 -18.95
N LYS A 520 -9.31 -18.34 -18.37
CA LYS A 520 -10.55 -18.25 -19.12
C LYS A 520 -10.73 -16.76 -19.41
N ASN A 521 -10.17 -16.36 -20.56
CA ASN A 521 -10.39 -15.13 -21.31
C ASN A 521 -10.85 -13.94 -20.45
N PRO A 522 -9.95 -13.23 -19.74
CA PRO A 522 -10.32 -12.04 -18.97
C PRO A 522 -11.06 -11.00 -19.83
N GLU A 523 -10.77 -10.98 -21.14
CA GLU A 523 -11.45 -10.19 -22.15
C GLU A 523 -12.95 -10.48 -22.19
N GLU A 524 -13.37 -11.76 -22.14
CA GLU A 524 -14.80 -12.13 -22.19
C GLU A 524 -15.58 -11.52 -21.02
N ALA A 525 -15.00 -11.51 -19.80
CA ALA A 525 -15.65 -10.89 -18.65
C ALA A 525 -15.83 -9.38 -18.82
N VAL A 526 -14.79 -8.69 -19.31
CA VAL A 526 -14.87 -7.25 -19.61
C VAL A 526 -15.91 -6.98 -20.69
N GLU A 527 -15.97 -7.80 -21.73
CA GLU A 527 -16.93 -7.68 -22.83
C GLU A 527 -18.38 -7.79 -22.36
N ILE A 528 -18.68 -8.78 -21.51
CA ILE A 528 -20.01 -8.95 -20.92
C ILE A 528 -20.38 -7.68 -20.15
N ILE A 529 -19.51 -7.22 -19.23
CA ILE A 529 -19.78 -6.05 -18.40
C ILE A 529 -19.96 -4.78 -19.25
N VAL A 530 -19.12 -4.55 -20.27
CA VAL A 530 -19.27 -3.39 -21.17
C VAL A 530 -20.64 -3.39 -21.86
N ASN A 531 -21.05 -4.54 -22.41
CA ASN A 531 -22.35 -4.66 -23.07
C ASN A 531 -23.51 -4.39 -22.09
N ASP A 532 -23.39 -4.83 -20.84
CA ASP A 532 -24.40 -4.63 -19.81
C ASP A 532 -24.49 -3.16 -19.40
N LEU A 533 -23.36 -2.47 -19.26
CA LEU A 533 -23.32 -1.04 -18.94
C LEU A 533 -23.93 -0.20 -20.07
N LEU A 534 -23.63 -0.51 -21.33
CA LEU A 534 -24.21 0.18 -22.49
C LEU A 534 -25.72 -0.06 -22.62
N LYS A 535 -26.20 -1.27 -22.31
CA LYS A 535 -27.63 -1.60 -22.30
C LYS A 535 -28.36 -1.09 -21.06
N GLY A 536 -27.67 -0.98 -19.93
CA GLY A 536 -28.22 -0.67 -18.60
C GLY A 536 -28.81 0.73 -18.49
N ASN A 537 -28.33 1.65 -19.33
CA ASN A 537 -28.82 3.03 -19.43
C ASN A 537 -30.15 3.18 -20.20
N LEU A 538 -30.71 2.12 -20.78
CA LEU A 538 -31.98 2.19 -21.51
C LEU A 538 -33.17 2.17 -20.54
N GLY A 539 -33.58 3.36 -20.08
CA GLY A 539 -34.94 3.61 -19.56
C GLY A 539 -35.26 3.12 -18.14
N ARG A 540 -34.27 2.99 -17.25
CA ARG A 540 -34.50 2.58 -15.85
C ARG A 540 -34.67 3.77 -14.90
N SER A 541 -35.55 3.63 -13.91
CA SER A 541 -35.82 4.64 -12.88
C SER A 541 -34.79 4.67 -11.73
N GLY A 542 -33.77 3.82 -11.77
CA GLY A 542 -32.76 3.68 -10.72
C GLY A 542 -32.39 2.22 -10.44
N TYR A 543 -31.37 2.00 -9.61
CA TYR A 543 -31.12 0.72 -8.96
C TYR A 543 -31.88 0.67 -7.63
N PRO A 544 -32.91 -0.18 -7.44
CA PRO A 544 -33.65 -0.26 -6.18
C PRO A 544 -32.73 -0.50 -4.97
N SER A 545 -31.72 -1.36 -5.12
CA SER A 545 -30.73 -1.63 -4.08
C SER A 545 -29.83 -0.43 -3.76
N PHE A 546 -29.73 0.56 -4.66
CA PHE A 546 -28.88 1.74 -4.55
C PHE A 546 -29.63 3.05 -4.82
N ALA A 547 -30.93 3.12 -4.51
CA ALA A 547 -31.80 4.23 -4.88
C ALA A 547 -31.35 5.62 -4.38
N LYS A 548 -30.51 5.66 -3.35
CA LYS A 548 -29.95 6.88 -2.73
C LYS A 548 -28.43 6.98 -2.87
N PHE A 549 -27.85 6.39 -3.93
CA PHE A 549 -26.41 6.45 -4.14
C PHE A 549 -25.96 7.91 -4.35
N LYS A 550 -25.05 8.37 -3.50
CA LYS A 550 -24.55 9.75 -3.49
C LYS A 550 -23.60 9.99 -4.65
N SER A 551 -23.63 11.19 -5.22
CA SER A 551 -22.69 11.63 -6.26
C SER A 551 -21.25 11.72 -5.76
N ASN A 552 -21.05 12.18 -4.51
CA ASN A 552 -19.76 12.23 -3.85
C ASN A 552 -19.64 11.11 -2.81
N ILE A 553 -18.75 10.14 -3.05
CA ILE A 553 -18.44 9.04 -2.13
C ILE A 553 -17.41 9.40 -1.04
N LEU A 554 -16.74 10.55 -1.19
CA LEU A 554 -15.79 11.14 -0.24
C LEU A 554 -16.38 12.38 0.43
N ASP A 555 -17.65 12.32 0.84
CA ASP A 555 -18.31 13.37 1.63
C ASP A 555 -17.89 13.30 3.11
N VAL A 556 -16.59 13.48 3.38
CA VAL A 556 -16.03 13.54 4.74
C VAL A 556 -16.53 14.80 5.45
N ASP A 557 -16.97 14.66 6.70
CA ASP A 557 -17.19 15.83 7.56
C ASP A 557 -15.81 16.42 7.90
N TYR A 558 -15.46 17.48 7.17
CA TYR A 558 -14.14 18.10 7.23
C TYR A 558 -13.83 18.72 8.60
N ARG A 559 -14.85 19.14 9.37
CA ARG A 559 -14.67 19.68 10.72
C ARG A 559 -14.33 18.58 11.72
N ASP A 560 -15.11 17.50 11.67
CA ASP A 560 -14.88 16.30 12.49
C ASP A 560 -13.51 15.68 12.17
N PHE A 561 -13.18 15.53 10.88
CA PHE A 561 -11.86 15.05 10.46
C PHE A 561 -10.73 15.97 10.92
N PHE A 562 -10.88 17.29 10.77
CA PHE A 562 -9.88 18.25 11.25
C PHE A 562 -9.65 18.11 12.75
N GLN A 563 -10.72 18.10 13.55
CA GLN A 563 -10.62 17.94 15.00
C GLN A 563 -9.94 16.62 15.37
N TRP A 564 -10.39 15.51 14.77
CA TRP A 564 -9.79 14.20 14.98
C TRP A 564 -8.28 14.20 14.66
N SER A 565 -7.88 14.80 13.53
CA SER A 565 -6.48 14.86 13.13
C SER A 565 -5.64 15.70 14.11
N LYS A 566 -6.12 16.89 14.52
CA LYS A 566 -5.44 17.74 15.51
C LYS A 566 -5.31 17.06 16.87
N ASP A 567 -6.32 16.33 17.32
CA ASP A 567 -6.26 15.58 18.57
C ASP A 567 -5.20 14.48 18.53
N ARG A 568 -5.07 13.78 17.39
CA ARG A 568 -4.01 12.78 17.17
C ARG A 568 -2.62 13.41 17.12
N LEU A 569 -2.46 14.55 16.43
CA LEU A 569 -1.19 15.28 16.40
C LEU A 569 -0.75 15.69 17.82
N ARG A 570 -1.66 16.23 18.63
CA ARG A 570 -1.38 16.61 20.02
C ARG A 570 -0.98 15.41 20.88
N GLU A 571 -1.68 14.29 20.72
CA GLU A 571 -1.34 13.03 21.42
C GLU A 571 0.08 12.58 21.07
N TRP A 572 0.42 12.53 19.78
CA TRP A 572 1.72 12.07 19.32
C TRP A 572 2.85 13.05 19.62
N LYS A 573 2.57 14.35 19.70
CA LYS A 573 3.53 15.34 20.22
C LYS A 573 4.00 14.97 21.62
N GLY A 574 3.05 14.66 22.50
CA GLY A 574 3.36 14.23 23.87
C GLY A 574 4.07 12.88 23.99
N ILE A 575 4.25 12.14 22.88
CA ILE A 575 4.92 10.83 22.85
C ILE A 575 6.28 10.93 22.16
N TYR A 576 6.37 11.59 21.01
CA TYR A 576 7.58 11.65 20.18
C TYR A 576 8.46 12.88 20.45
N GLU A 577 7.92 13.93 21.07
CA GLU A 577 8.68 15.16 21.41
C GLU A 577 8.86 15.35 22.92
N VAL A 578 8.79 14.28 23.71
CA VAL A 578 9.04 14.40 25.15
C VAL A 578 10.48 14.88 25.34
N ALA A 579 10.63 16.04 25.98
CA ALA A 579 11.91 16.67 26.24
C ALA A 579 12.82 15.69 26.99
N ASP A 580 14.07 15.56 26.51
CA ASP A 580 15.15 14.98 27.29
C ASP A 580 15.16 15.67 28.67
N HIS A 581 14.78 14.93 29.70
CA HIS A 581 14.81 15.35 31.10
C HIS A 581 15.95 14.67 31.83
#